data_AF-A0A914H2S7-F1
#
_entry.id   AF-A0A914H2S7-F1
#
_cell.length_a   1.000
_cell.length_b   1.000
_cell.length_c   1.000
_cell.angle_alpha   90.00
_cell.angle_beta   90.00
_cell.angle_gamma   90.00
#
_symmetry.space_group_name_H-M   'P 1'
#
loop_
_entity.id
_entity.type
_entity.pdbx_description
1 polymer ?
#
loop_
_entity_poly.entity_id
_entity_poly.type
_entity_poly.pdbx_seq_one_letter_code
_entity_poly.pdbx_strand_id
1 'polypeptide(L)'
;MNTANFCYFWLRYILLHCFLSNIVSSHTCGSNKIPYGIEIYHNGMPSLLCSRPNCFDKMYADCDERAIRESCESNTTWVGGFDKGYGNFQPLYLQCCEFELLPALSKELYSNVIIRPGEYFEGEEIMDKFGEEVIAFDLITNLKKVGDGTNNNKNSSLSFLIDIRRFHCDQMVRPKRYKPGKWP
;
A
#
# COMPACT_ATOMS: atom_id res chain seq x y z
N MET A 1 34.66 13.32 -41.56
CA MET A 1 33.72 12.62 -40.64
C MET A 1 32.53 13.52 -40.41
N ASN A 2 31.36 13.14 -40.93
CA ASN A 2 30.19 14.01 -41.03
C ASN A 2 29.46 14.11 -39.68
N THR A 3 29.31 15.35 -39.18
CA THR A 3 28.61 15.72 -37.95
C THR A 3 27.14 15.26 -37.91
N ALA A 4 26.52 15.08 -39.08
CA ALA A 4 25.14 14.58 -39.20
C ALA A 4 24.98 13.14 -38.67
N ASN A 5 25.96 12.24 -38.91
CA ASN A 5 25.87 10.85 -38.46
C ASN A 5 25.97 10.70 -36.95
N PHE A 6 26.65 11.64 -36.28
CA PHE A 6 26.74 11.66 -34.81
C PHE A 6 25.35 11.93 -34.21
N CYS A 7 24.64 12.94 -34.71
CA CYS A 7 23.32 13.33 -34.20
C CYS A 7 22.28 12.20 -34.33
N TYR A 8 22.25 11.48 -35.46
CA TYR A 8 21.34 10.33 -35.65
C TYR A 8 21.65 9.15 -34.72
N PHE A 9 22.92 8.94 -34.36
CA PHE A 9 23.32 7.88 -33.43
C PHE A 9 22.86 8.19 -32.00
N TRP A 10 23.04 9.43 -31.54
CA TRP A 10 22.56 9.87 -30.24
C TRP A 10 21.03 9.90 -30.16
N LEU A 11 20.34 10.32 -31.24
CA LEU A 11 18.88 10.32 -31.30
C LEU A 11 18.32 8.89 -31.20
N ARG A 12 18.94 7.92 -31.90
CA ARG A 12 18.57 6.50 -31.80
C ARG A 12 18.86 5.92 -30.41
N TYR A 13 19.98 6.28 -29.79
CA TYR A 13 20.33 5.82 -28.45
C TYR A 13 19.37 6.36 -27.38
N ILE A 14 18.97 7.63 -27.48
CA ILE A 14 17.96 8.26 -26.61
C ILE A 14 16.58 7.61 -26.83
N LEU A 15 16.16 7.39 -28.08
CA LEU A 15 14.91 6.69 -28.38
C LEU A 15 14.93 5.25 -27.86
N LEU A 16 16.05 4.52 -27.99
CA LEU A 16 16.20 3.16 -27.46
C LEU A 16 16.13 3.14 -25.92
N HIS A 17 16.71 4.13 -25.24
CA HIS A 17 16.59 4.27 -23.78
C HIS A 17 15.18 4.64 -23.32
N CYS A 18 14.45 5.47 -24.06
CA CYS A 18 13.03 5.74 -23.80
C CYS A 18 12.13 4.52 -24.06
N PHE A 19 12.48 3.65 -25.01
CA PHE A 19 11.75 2.40 -25.25
C PHE A 19 12.02 1.32 -24.20
N LEU A 20 13.17 1.38 -23.50
CA LEU A 20 13.55 0.41 -22.45
C LEU A 20 13.19 0.85 -21.03
N SER A 21 12.72 2.09 -20.82
CA SER A 21 12.12 2.47 -19.54
C SER A 21 10.76 1.79 -19.42
N ASN A 22 10.76 0.56 -18.90
CA ASN A 22 9.55 -0.04 -18.34
C ASN A 22 8.95 0.98 -17.37
N ILE A 23 7.79 1.53 -17.71
CA ILE A 23 7.03 2.40 -16.81
C ILE A 23 6.51 1.49 -15.71
N VAL A 24 7.31 1.28 -14.66
CA VAL A 24 6.86 0.59 -13.45
C VAL A 24 5.79 1.47 -12.82
N SER A 25 4.54 1.10 -13.04
CA SER A 25 3.39 1.79 -12.49
C SER A 25 3.13 1.17 -11.12
N SER A 26 3.29 1.92 -10.03
CA SER A 26 3.00 1.44 -8.67
C SER A 26 1.93 2.31 -8.01
N HIS A 27 1.29 1.77 -6.98
CA HIS A 27 0.43 2.51 -6.06
C HIS A 27 0.97 2.36 -4.66
N THR A 28 1.36 3.45 -3.99
CA THR A 28 1.89 3.39 -2.61
C THR A 28 1.27 4.47 -1.75
N CYS A 29 1.11 4.20 -0.46
CA CYS A 29 0.73 5.22 0.51
C CYS A 29 1.95 6.10 0.91
N GLY A 30 3.16 5.67 0.59
CA GLY A 30 4.41 6.30 1.02
C GLY A 30 4.70 6.06 2.50
N SER A 31 5.78 6.67 3.02
CA SER A 31 6.29 6.33 4.36
C SER A 31 5.49 6.89 5.55
N ASN A 32 4.58 7.84 5.32
CA ASN A 32 3.90 8.57 6.39
C ASN A 32 2.37 8.40 6.37
N LYS A 33 1.84 7.45 5.61
CA LYS A 33 0.41 7.18 5.48
C LYS A 33 0.17 5.67 5.55
N ILE A 34 -1.04 5.29 5.93
CA ILE A 34 -1.47 3.89 6.00
C ILE A 34 -2.62 3.64 5.03
N PRO A 35 -2.78 2.41 4.49
CA PRO A 35 -3.96 2.08 3.70
C PRO A 35 -5.15 1.74 4.60
N TYR A 36 -6.07 2.67 4.78
CA TYR A 36 -7.29 2.40 5.55
C TYR A 36 -8.39 1.75 4.70
N GLY A 37 -8.25 1.78 3.37
CA GLY A 37 -9.24 1.22 2.46
C GLY A 37 -8.69 0.90 1.08
N ILE A 38 -9.53 0.31 0.25
CA ILE A 38 -9.23 -0.05 -1.13
C ILE A 38 -10.48 0.06 -1.99
N GLU A 39 -10.34 0.62 -3.17
CA GLU A 39 -11.35 0.63 -4.22
C GLU A 39 -10.86 -0.24 -5.38
N ILE A 40 -11.70 -1.14 -5.89
CA ILE A 40 -11.43 -1.84 -7.14
C ILE A 40 -12.31 -1.23 -8.21
N TYR A 41 -11.71 -0.52 -9.16
CA TYR A 41 -12.45 0.05 -10.27
C TYR A 41 -13.14 -1.03 -11.10
N HIS A 42 -14.16 -0.64 -11.88
CA HIS A 42 -14.91 -1.55 -12.76
C HIS A 42 -14.02 -2.32 -13.76
N ASN A 43 -12.88 -1.75 -14.15
CA ASN A 43 -11.89 -2.40 -15.01
C ASN A 43 -10.97 -3.39 -14.27
N GLY A 44 -11.18 -3.60 -12.97
CA GLY A 44 -10.40 -4.50 -12.13
C GLY A 44 -9.11 -3.91 -11.57
N MET A 45 -8.85 -2.61 -11.79
CA MET A 45 -7.66 -1.93 -11.29
C MET A 45 -7.86 -1.50 -9.82
N PRO A 46 -6.90 -1.74 -8.90
CA PRO A 46 -7.05 -1.46 -7.50
C PRO A 46 -6.55 -0.04 -7.21
N SER A 47 -7.02 0.57 -6.13
CA SER A 47 -6.52 1.84 -5.62
C SER A 47 -6.60 1.83 -4.11
N LEU A 48 -5.46 1.99 -3.42
CA LEU A 48 -5.47 2.15 -1.96
C LEU A 48 -5.99 3.54 -1.60
N LEU A 49 -6.85 3.58 -0.59
CA LEU A 49 -7.25 4.77 0.13
C LEU A 49 -6.26 4.96 1.28
N CYS A 50 -5.51 6.06 1.25
CA CYS A 50 -4.42 6.32 2.19
C CYS A 50 -4.73 7.51 3.09
N SER A 51 -4.66 7.32 4.42
CA SER A 51 -4.82 8.40 5.40
C SER A 51 -3.55 8.57 6.24
N ARG A 52 -3.47 9.69 6.97
CA ARG A 52 -2.42 9.94 7.95
C ARG A 52 -3.07 10.19 9.31
N PRO A 53 -3.41 9.13 10.05
CA PRO A 53 -3.95 9.28 11.40
C PRO A 53 -2.98 10.10 12.25
N ASN A 54 -3.48 11.04 13.05
CA ASN A 54 -2.64 11.96 13.82
C ASN A 54 -1.72 11.24 14.83
N CYS A 55 -2.06 10.02 15.21
CA CYS A 55 -1.28 9.17 16.10
C CYS A 55 -0.23 8.30 15.39
N PHE A 56 -0.22 8.26 14.06
CA PHE A 56 0.76 7.50 13.27
C PHE A 56 1.95 8.38 12.88
N ASP A 57 3.16 7.89 13.17
CA ASP A 57 4.44 8.48 12.77
C ASP A 57 5.20 7.51 11.87
N LYS A 58 5.92 8.06 10.90
CA LYS A 58 6.68 7.30 9.91
C LYS A 58 7.77 6.43 10.50
N MET A 59 8.24 6.78 11.71
CA MET A 59 9.31 6.04 12.40
C MET A 59 8.84 4.71 12.98
N TYR A 60 7.54 4.40 12.93
CA TYR A 60 7.03 3.15 13.46
C TYR A 60 7.24 1.96 12.54
N ALA A 61 7.49 2.15 11.23
CA ALA A 61 7.57 1.03 10.30
C ALA A 61 8.74 1.10 9.35
N ASP A 62 9.29 -0.07 9.04
CA ASP A 62 10.27 -0.28 7.99
C ASP A 62 9.58 -0.91 6.78
N CYS A 63 9.63 -0.25 5.62
CA CYS A 63 8.91 -0.69 4.43
C CYS A 63 9.89 -1.17 3.37
N ASP A 64 9.52 -2.23 2.65
CA ASP A 64 10.25 -2.65 1.45
C ASP A 64 10.42 -1.43 0.50
N GLU A 65 11.58 -1.28 -0.16
CA GLU A 65 11.80 -0.12 -1.06
C GLU A 65 10.85 -0.12 -2.27
N ARG A 66 10.38 -1.30 -2.67
CA ARG A 66 9.47 -1.51 -3.81
C ARG A 66 8.58 -2.72 -3.56
N ALA A 67 7.56 -2.88 -4.40
CA ALA A 67 6.72 -4.06 -4.37
C ALA A 67 7.49 -5.31 -4.82
N ILE A 68 7.68 -6.26 -3.92
CA ILE A 68 8.45 -7.50 -4.14
C ILE A 68 7.80 -8.76 -3.58
N ARG A 69 6.80 -8.63 -2.71
CA ARG A 69 6.17 -9.77 -2.02
C ARG A 69 4.86 -10.12 -2.68
N GLU A 70 4.46 -11.39 -2.70
CA GLU A 70 3.12 -11.76 -3.23
C GLU A 70 2.00 -11.57 -2.19
N SER A 71 2.35 -11.50 -0.91
CA SER A 71 1.44 -11.24 0.21
C SER A 71 2.18 -10.62 1.40
N CYS A 72 1.43 -9.96 2.31
CA CYS A 72 1.93 -9.44 3.59
C CYS A 72 1.36 -10.27 4.74
N GLU A 73 1.59 -11.59 4.72
CA GLU A 73 0.96 -12.55 5.66
C GLU A 73 1.53 -12.50 7.08
N SER A 74 2.61 -11.76 7.34
CA SER A 74 3.14 -11.63 8.70
C SER A 74 2.16 -10.84 9.58
N ASN A 75 1.99 -11.29 10.82
CA ASN A 75 1.21 -10.57 11.82
C ASN A 75 1.84 -9.22 12.23
N THR A 76 3.12 -9.02 11.91
CA THR A 76 3.86 -7.77 12.12
C THR A 76 3.80 -6.82 10.92
N THR A 77 3.21 -7.23 9.79
CA THR A 77 3.23 -6.43 8.56
C THR A 77 1.90 -5.85 8.18
N TRP A 78 1.93 -4.76 7.41
CA TRP A 78 0.79 -4.25 6.65
C TRP A 78 1.17 -3.90 5.22
N VAL A 79 0.16 -3.63 4.39
CA VAL A 79 0.36 -3.27 2.98
C VAL A 79 0.85 -1.81 2.89
N GLY A 80 2.01 -1.54 2.34
CA GLY A 80 2.49 -0.19 2.03
C GLY A 80 2.06 0.30 0.64
N GLY A 81 1.89 -0.65 -0.29
CA GLY A 81 1.62 -0.40 -1.70
C GLY A 81 1.64 -1.67 -2.53
N PHE A 82 1.49 -1.53 -3.84
CA PHE A 82 1.56 -2.63 -4.80
C PHE A 82 2.02 -2.18 -6.19
N ASP A 83 2.49 -3.13 -7.00
CA ASP A 83 2.80 -2.95 -8.42
C ASP A 83 1.52 -3.08 -9.27
N LYS A 84 1.27 -2.12 -10.17
CA LYS A 84 0.10 -2.11 -11.08
C LYS A 84 0.32 -2.97 -12.33
N GLY A 85 1.53 -3.47 -12.57
CA GLY A 85 1.90 -4.34 -13.68
C GLY A 85 1.41 -5.79 -13.57
N TYR A 86 0.51 -6.09 -12.63
CA TYR A 86 -0.05 -7.43 -12.44
C TYR A 86 -1.04 -7.81 -13.56
N GLY A 87 -1.17 -9.11 -13.86
CA GLY A 87 -1.90 -9.63 -15.05
C GLY A 87 -0.95 -10.27 -16.05
N ASN A 88 -1.43 -10.77 -17.21
CA ASN A 88 -0.61 -11.43 -18.25
C ASN A 88 0.48 -12.36 -17.67
N PHE A 89 0.08 -13.30 -16.81
CA PHE A 89 0.96 -14.26 -16.11
C PHE A 89 1.84 -13.70 -14.97
N GLN A 90 1.75 -12.42 -14.64
CA GLN A 90 2.46 -11.79 -13.52
C GLN A 90 1.56 -11.67 -12.27
N PRO A 91 2.04 -12.09 -11.08
CA PRO A 91 1.30 -11.93 -9.83
C PRO A 91 1.21 -10.45 -9.41
N LEU A 92 0.29 -10.17 -8.47
CA LEU A 92 0.25 -8.89 -7.77
C LEU A 92 1.39 -8.86 -6.75
N TYR A 93 2.40 -8.02 -6.98
CA TYR A 93 3.43 -7.78 -5.98
C TYR A 93 3.03 -6.62 -5.07
N LEU A 94 3.31 -6.78 -3.78
CA LEU A 94 3.07 -5.85 -2.69
C LEU A 94 4.38 -5.32 -2.14
N GLN A 95 4.32 -4.08 -1.68
CA GLN A 95 5.28 -3.49 -0.77
C GLN A 95 4.72 -3.72 0.63
N CYS A 96 5.44 -4.42 1.51
CA CYS A 96 5.01 -4.62 2.89
C CYS A 96 5.80 -3.69 3.82
N CYS A 97 5.13 -3.19 4.84
CA CYS A 97 5.72 -2.42 5.93
C CYS A 97 5.65 -3.21 7.21
N GLU A 98 6.76 -3.34 7.91
CA GLU A 98 6.91 -4.13 9.13
C GLU A 98 6.94 -3.24 10.37
N PHE A 99 6.19 -3.66 11.38
CA PHE A 99 6.17 -3.09 12.72
C PHE A 99 5.99 -4.19 13.77
N GLU A 100 7.04 -4.43 14.55
CA GLU A 100 7.09 -5.55 15.51
C GLU A 100 5.96 -5.52 16.55
N LEU A 101 5.52 -4.34 16.98
CA LEU A 101 4.46 -4.20 17.99
C LEU A 101 3.05 -4.23 17.39
N LEU A 102 2.89 -4.42 16.07
CA LEU A 102 1.59 -4.47 15.42
C LEU A 102 0.65 -5.50 16.09
N PRO A 103 1.04 -6.76 16.37
CA PRO A 103 0.14 -7.72 17.01
C PRO A 103 -0.30 -7.32 18.42
N ALA A 104 0.55 -6.61 19.16
CA ALA A 104 0.28 -6.19 20.53
C ALA A 104 -0.61 -4.95 20.60
N LEU A 105 -0.53 -4.08 19.58
CA LEU A 105 -1.22 -2.79 19.51
C LEU A 105 -2.39 -2.79 18.52
N SER A 106 -2.78 -3.94 17.99
CA SER A 106 -3.88 -4.02 17.05
C SER A 106 -4.71 -5.28 17.20
N LYS A 107 -5.98 -5.19 16.84
CA LYS A 107 -6.93 -6.30 16.86
C LYS A 107 -7.37 -6.64 15.44
N GLU A 108 -7.42 -7.92 15.10
CA GLU A 108 -8.03 -8.36 13.84
C GLU A 108 -9.54 -8.07 13.84
N LEU A 109 -10.02 -7.44 12.77
CA LEU A 109 -11.43 -7.16 12.56
C LEU A 109 -12.05 -8.13 11.55
N TYR A 110 -11.40 -8.27 10.40
CA TYR A 110 -11.88 -9.08 9.29
C TYR A 110 -10.69 -9.79 8.62
N SER A 111 -10.93 -11.00 8.15
CA SER A 111 -9.97 -11.76 7.36
C SER A 111 -10.62 -12.28 6.08
N ASN A 112 -9.83 -12.31 5.00
CA ASN A 112 -10.22 -12.80 3.68
C ASN A 112 -11.51 -12.13 3.14
N VAL A 113 -11.65 -10.83 3.35
CA VAL A 113 -12.79 -10.07 2.79
C VAL A 113 -12.62 -9.98 1.28
N ILE A 114 -13.63 -10.44 0.54
CA ILE A 114 -13.64 -10.43 -0.93
C ILE A 114 -14.10 -9.07 -1.43
N ILE A 115 -13.29 -8.40 -2.24
CA ILE A 115 -13.61 -7.17 -2.96
C ILE A 115 -13.55 -7.43 -4.47
N ARG A 116 -14.65 -7.18 -5.17
CA ARG A 116 -14.79 -7.39 -6.62
C ARG A 116 -14.65 -6.06 -7.39
N PRO A 117 -14.45 -6.10 -8.72
CA PRO A 117 -14.52 -4.91 -9.55
C PRO A 117 -15.84 -4.14 -9.36
N GLY A 118 -15.74 -2.84 -9.10
CA GLY A 118 -16.86 -1.95 -8.75
C GLY A 118 -17.16 -1.88 -7.25
N GLU A 119 -16.51 -2.69 -6.42
CA GLU A 119 -16.65 -2.66 -4.96
C GLU A 119 -15.47 -1.92 -4.30
N TYR A 120 -15.70 -1.47 -3.07
CA TYR A 120 -14.70 -0.84 -2.24
C TYR A 120 -14.84 -1.28 -0.78
N PHE A 121 -13.77 -1.13 -0.03
CA PHE A 121 -13.74 -1.22 1.43
C PHE A 121 -13.15 0.07 1.98
N GLU A 122 -13.79 0.62 3.00
CA GLU A 122 -13.35 1.82 3.71
C GLU A 122 -13.32 1.54 5.21
N GLY A 123 -12.13 1.64 5.81
CA GLY A 123 -11.93 1.52 7.24
C GLY A 123 -12.25 2.81 7.99
N GLU A 124 -12.37 2.71 9.31
CA GLU A 124 -12.78 3.84 10.15
C GLU A 124 -11.61 4.43 10.94
N GLU A 125 -11.70 5.72 11.26
CA GLU A 125 -10.95 6.36 12.34
C GLU A 125 -11.87 6.54 13.56
N ILE A 126 -11.40 6.11 14.74
CA ILE A 126 -12.11 6.26 16.00
C ILE A 126 -11.51 7.41 16.76
N MET A 127 -12.36 8.39 17.10
CA MET A 127 -11.98 9.52 17.93
C MET A 127 -12.17 9.21 19.41
N ASP A 128 -11.44 9.91 20.26
CA ASP A 128 -11.71 9.95 21.68
C ASP A 128 -13.10 10.53 21.99
N LYS A 129 -13.51 10.44 23.25
CA LYS A 129 -14.82 10.93 23.71
C LYS A 129 -15.05 12.43 23.49
N PHE A 130 -14.00 13.19 23.22
CA PHE A 130 -14.04 14.63 22.99
C PHE A 130 -13.98 15.00 21.51
N GLY A 131 -13.66 14.06 20.62
CA GLY A 131 -13.52 14.30 19.19
C GLY A 131 -12.21 15.01 18.82
N GLU A 132 -11.21 15.02 19.70
CA GLU A 132 -9.97 15.77 19.49
C GLU A 132 -8.85 14.90 18.92
N GLU A 133 -8.80 13.63 19.31
CA GLU A 133 -7.70 12.73 19.00
C GLU A 133 -8.19 11.39 18.44
N VAL A 134 -7.53 10.91 17.38
CA VAL A 134 -7.71 9.55 16.87
C VAL A 134 -7.06 8.58 17.85
N ILE A 135 -7.89 7.72 18.46
CA ILE A 135 -7.46 6.67 19.41
C ILE A 135 -7.29 5.32 18.74
N ALA A 136 -7.96 5.09 17.61
CA ALA A 136 -7.80 3.89 16.81
C ALA A 136 -8.09 4.15 15.34
N PHE A 137 -7.53 3.34 14.45
CA PHE A 137 -7.85 3.37 13.02
C PHE A 137 -7.73 1.99 12.40
N ASP A 138 -8.46 1.76 11.32
CA ASP A 138 -8.38 0.51 10.57
C ASP A 138 -7.30 0.58 9.49
N LEU A 139 -6.61 -0.53 9.27
CA LEU A 139 -5.62 -0.65 8.20
C LEU A 139 -5.68 -2.02 7.52
N ILE A 140 -5.34 -2.03 6.24
CA ILE A 140 -5.20 -3.24 5.42
C ILE A 140 -3.84 -3.87 5.72
N THR A 141 -3.88 -5.05 6.33
CA THR A 141 -2.69 -5.81 6.71
C THR A 141 -2.21 -6.79 5.66
N ASN A 142 -3.11 -7.25 4.79
CA ASN A 142 -2.76 -8.13 3.69
C ASN A 142 -3.68 -7.87 2.49
N LEU A 143 -3.18 -8.13 1.28
CA LEU A 143 -3.92 -7.97 0.03
C LEU A 143 -3.51 -9.09 -0.93
N LYS A 144 -4.47 -9.84 -1.47
CA LYS A 144 -4.19 -10.93 -2.41
C LYS A 144 -5.12 -10.86 -3.61
N LYS A 145 -4.56 -10.87 -4.82
CA LYS A 145 -5.35 -11.07 -6.05
C LYS A 145 -5.80 -12.52 -6.12
N VAL A 146 -7.09 -12.74 -6.38
CA VAL A 146 -7.68 -14.06 -6.62
C VAL A 146 -8.40 -14.06 -7.96
N GLY A 147 -8.14 -15.10 -8.76
CA GLY A 147 -8.62 -15.20 -10.13
C GLY A 147 -7.83 -14.33 -11.09
N ASP A 148 -7.87 -14.70 -12.37
CA ASP A 148 -6.97 -14.10 -13.37
C ASP A 148 -7.66 -13.03 -14.21
N GLY A 149 -8.99 -13.11 -14.39
CA GLY A 149 -9.71 -12.27 -15.35
C GLY A 149 -9.31 -12.50 -16.82
N THR A 150 -8.16 -13.15 -17.07
CA THR A 150 -7.63 -13.49 -18.40
C THR A 150 -7.85 -14.97 -18.75
N ASN A 151 -8.91 -15.19 -19.54
CA ASN A 151 -9.14 -16.26 -20.54
C ASN A 151 -9.61 -17.69 -20.16
N ASN A 152 -10.66 -18.08 -20.91
CA ASN A 152 -11.15 -19.41 -21.31
C ASN A 152 -11.79 -20.37 -20.28
N ASN A 153 -11.62 -20.17 -18.98
CA ASN A 153 -12.39 -20.90 -17.96
C ASN A 153 -13.35 -19.95 -17.24
N LYS A 154 -14.65 -20.05 -17.54
CA LYS A 154 -15.76 -19.20 -17.06
C LYS A 154 -15.97 -19.13 -15.54
N ASN A 155 -15.07 -19.69 -14.72
CA ASN A 155 -15.33 -19.93 -13.29
C ASN A 155 -14.43 -19.15 -12.33
N SER A 156 -13.52 -18.29 -12.79
CA SER A 156 -12.69 -17.47 -11.89
C SER A 156 -12.81 -15.98 -12.21
N SER A 157 -13.81 -15.34 -11.61
CA SER A 157 -13.96 -13.88 -11.64
C SER A 157 -12.83 -13.22 -10.86
N LEU A 158 -12.25 -12.15 -11.39
CA LEU A 158 -11.25 -11.34 -10.70
C LEU A 158 -11.82 -10.83 -9.36
N SER A 159 -11.07 -11.01 -8.29
CA SER A 159 -11.41 -10.50 -6.95
C SER A 159 -10.13 -10.28 -6.15
N PHE A 160 -10.25 -9.55 -5.06
CA PHE A 160 -9.16 -9.31 -4.13
C PHE A 160 -9.59 -9.75 -2.73
N LEU A 161 -8.70 -10.42 -2.02
CA LEU A 161 -8.86 -10.73 -0.61
C LEU A 161 -8.07 -9.73 0.21
N ILE A 162 -8.68 -9.17 1.25
CA ILE A 162 -8.00 -8.29 2.19
C ILE A 162 -8.20 -8.76 3.64
N ASP A 163 -7.17 -8.52 4.46
CA ASP A 163 -7.21 -8.70 5.91
C ASP A 163 -7.10 -7.32 6.59
N ILE A 164 -7.94 -7.08 7.60
CA ILE A 164 -8.09 -5.78 8.26
C ILE A 164 -7.82 -5.91 9.75
N ARG A 165 -6.97 -5.02 10.27
CA ARG A 165 -6.76 -4.85 11.70
C ARG A 165 -7.15 -3.44 12.12
N ARG A 166 -7.59 -3.30 13.37
CA ARG A 166 -7.78 -2.03 14.06
C ARG A 166 -6.56 -1.75 14.92
N PHE A 167 -5.81 -0.73 14.57
CA PHE A 167 -4.66 -0.25 15.33
C PHE A 167 -5.12 0.65 16.48
N HIS A 168 -4.59 0.43 17.68
CA HIS A 168 -4.92 1.14 18.90
C HIS A 168 -3.77 2.08 19.30
N CYS A 169 -3.95 3.36 18.98
CA CYS A 169 -2.98 4.41 19.26
C CYS A 169 -2.93 4.83 20.73
N ASP A 170 -4.04 4.67 21.44
CA ASP A 170 -4.15 4.93 22.87
C ASP A 170 -3.29 3.98 23.72
N GLN A 171 -2.94 2.82 23.15
CA GLN A 171 -2.09 1.81 23.77
C GLN A 171 -0.58 2.05 23.52
N MET A 172 -0.22 2.96 22.61
CA MET A 172 1.18 3.30 22.36
C MET A 172 1.77 4.14 23.51
N VAL A 173 2.94 3.74 24.00
CA VAL A 173 3.76 4.62 24.85
C VAL A 173 4.33 5.72 23.98
N ARG A 174 3.67 6.88 23.94
CA ARG A 174 4.20 8.04 23.21
C ARG A 174 5.54 8.46 23.84
N PRO A 175 6.63 8.57 23.07
CA PRO A 175 7.84 9.21 23.59
C PRO A 175 7.47 10.63 24.03
N LYS A 176 7.84 11.02 25.25
CA LYS A 176 7.59 12.38 25.75
C LYS A 176 8.15 13.36 24.71
N ARG A 177 7.29 14.16 24.07
CA ARG A 177 7.73 15.27 23.22
C ARG A 177 8.73 16.08 24.03
N TYR A 178 9.97 16.13 23.57
CA TYR A 178 10.95 17.08 24.11
C TYR A 178 10.35 18.46 23.93
N LYS A 179 9.90 19.07 25.03
CA LYS A 179 9.57 20.49 25.04
C LYS A 179 10.93 21.18 25.08
N PRO A 180 11.40 21.82 23.99
CA PRO A 180 12.58 22.66 24.11
C PRO A 180 12.29 23.63 25.25
N GLY A 181 13.12 23.56 26.29
CA GLY A 181 12.97 24.42 27.45
C GLY A 181 12.86 25.86 26.98
N LYS A 182 11.91 26.61 27.56
CA LYS A 182 11.94 28.07 27.41
C LYS A 182 13.35 28.51 27.79
N TRP A 183 14.08 29.04 26.82
CA TRP A 183 15.34 29.70 27.08
C TRP A 183 15.10 30.80 28.13
N PRO A 184 16.00 30.95 29.12
CA PRO A 184 15.89 32.00 30.14
C PRO A 184 15.83 33.40 29.52
#